data_AF-A0AA88VPR4-F1
#
_entry.id   AF-A0AA88VPR4-F1
#
_cell.length_a   1.000
_cell.length_b   1.000
_cell.length_c   1.000
_cell.angle_alpha   90.00
_cell.angle_beta   90.00
_cell.angle_gamma   90.00
#
_symmetry.space_group_name_H-M   'P 1'
#
loop_
_entity.id
_entity.type
_entity.pdbx_description
1 polymer ?
#
loop_
_entity_poly.entity_id
_entity_poly.type
_entity_poly.pdbx_seq_one_letter_code
_entity_poly.pdbx_strand_id
1 'polypeptide(L)' 'MERKIAQMNAKIEKMERDKETKEDLKNVALGTSKINYLDPRITIAWCKRHEVPVEKIINKSLLAKFSWAMDEDPCFRF' A
#
# COMPACT_ATOMS: atom_id res chain seq x y z
N MET A 1 1.78 -33.69 3.90
CA MET A 1 1.44 -33.21 2.54
C MET A 1 0.49 -32.03 2.57
N GLU A 2 -0.52 -32.03 3.45
CA GLU A 2 -1.53 -30.96 3.59
C GLU A 2 -0.95 -29.54 3.74
N ARG A 3 0.09 -29.36 4.55
CA ARG A 3 0.75 -28.04 4.71
C ARG A 3 1.33 -27.50 3.39
N LYS A 4 1.87 -28.36 2.53
CA LYS A 4 2.40 -27.95 1.21
C LYS A 4 1.26 -27.58 0.26
N ILE A 5 0.15 -28.31 0.32
CA ILE A 5 -1.06 -28.02 -0.46
C ILE A 5 -1.65 -26.66 -0.04
N ALA A 6 -1.79 -26.43 1.27
CA ALA A 6 -2.28 -25.15 1.80
C ALA A 6 -1.39 -23.96 1.41
N GLN A 7 -0.06 -24.12 1.47
CA GLN A 7 0.89 -23.09 1.01
C GLN A 7 0.77 -22.81 -0.49
N MET A 8 0.52 -23.84 -1.30
CA MET A 8 0.35 -23.69 -2.74
C MET A 8 -0.95 -22.97 -3.07
N ASN A 9 -2.04 -23.32 -2.39
CA ASN A 9 -3.33 -22.63 -2.54
C ASN A 9 -3.23 -21.14 -2.17
N ALA A 10 -2.57 -20.80 -1.07
CA ALA A 10 -2.35 -19.40 -0.68
C ALA A 10 -1.53 -18.61 -1.73
N LYS A 11 -0.57 -19.26 -2.41
CA LYS A 11 0.17 -18.63 -3.51
C LYS A 11 -0.71 -18.41 -4.74
N ILE A 12 -1.55 -19.38 -5.08
CA ILE A 12 -2.50 -19.28 -6.21
C ILE A 12 -3.45 -18.10 -5.98
N GLU A 13 -4.07 -18.06 -4.80
CA GLU A 13 -5.01 -16.99 -4.43
C GLU A 13 -4.35 -15.60 -4.47
N LYS A 14 -3.08 -15.51 -4.03
CA LYS A 14 -2.33 -14.25 -4.15
C LYS A 14 -2.09 -13.87 -5.61
N MET A 15 -1.68 -14.82 -6.46
CA MET A 15 -1.43 -14.56 -7.88
C MET A 15 -2.69 -14.13 -8.63
N GLU A 16 -3.84 -14.71 -8.29
CA GLU A 16 -5.14 -14.32 -8.84
C GLU A 16 -5.50 -12.88 -8.47
N ARG A 17 -5.36 -12.50 -7.19
CA ARG A 17 -5.57 -11.11 -6.73
C ARG A 17 -4.61 -10.12 -7.39
N ASP A 18 -3.34 -10.48 -7.52
CA ASP A 18 -2.32 -9.63 -8.17
C ASP A 18 -2.66 -9.43 -9.67
N LYS A 19 -3.19 -10.46 -10.34
CA LYS A 19 -3.63 -10.39 -11.73
C LYS A 19 -4.83 -9.45 -11.90
N GLU A 20 -5.86 -9.60 -11.07
CA GLU A 20 -7.05 -8.74 -11.10
C GLU A 20 -6.68 -7.27 -10.87
N THR A 21 -5.87 -7.01 -9.84
CA THR A 21 -5.38 -5.66 -9.54
C THR A 21 -4.64 -5.04 -10.73
N LYS A 22 -3.83 -5.84 -11.45
CA LYS A 22 -3.10 -5.36 -12.62
C LYS A 22 -4.03 -5.02 -13.78
N GLU A 23 -5.08 -5.81 -14.00
CA GLU A 23 -6.07 -5.54 -15.05
C GLU A 23 -6.90 -4.29 -14.74
N ASP A 24 -7.30 -4.08 -13.49
CA ASP A 24 -8.06 -2.89 -13.08
C ASP A 24 -7.24 -1.61 -13.23
N LEU A 25 -5.93 -1.68 -12.96
CA LEU A 25 -5.02 -0.54 -13.01
C LEU A 25 -4.40 -0.31 -14.40
N LYS A 26 -4.69 -1.14 -15.41
CA LYS A 26 -3.99 -1.09 -16.71
C LYS A 26 -4.08 0.25 -17.43
N ASN A 27 -5.17 0.99 -17.22
CA ASN A 27 -5.44 2.28 -17.87
C ASN A 27 -5.26 3.47 -16.93
N VAL A 28 -4.77 3.27 -15.69
CA VAL A 28 -4.74 4.31 -14.66
C VAL A 28 -3.33 4.52 -14.12
N ALA A 29 -2.82 5.74 -14.25
CA ALA A 29 -1.52 6.14 -13.71
C ALA A 29 -1.64 6.70 -12.28
N LEU A 30 -1.38 5.87 -11.26
CA LEU A 30 -1.51 6.25 -9.85
C LEU A 30 -0.35 7.13 -9.31
N GLY A 31 0.76 7.25 -10.04
CA GLY A 31 1.96 7.93 -9.56
C GLY A 31 1.73 9.42 -9.28
N THR A 32 1.13 10.14 -10.23
CA THR A 32 0.96 11.59 -10.15
C THR A 32 0.05 12.01 -8.99
N SER A 33 -1.08 11.31 -8.81
CA SER A 33 -2.00 11.57 -7.70
C SER A 33 -1.34 11.33 -6.35
N LYS A 34 -0.66 10.19 -6.21
CA LYS A 34 0.04 9.82 -4.98
C LYS A 34 1.16 10.78 -4.57
N ILE A 35 1.83 11.41 -5.53
CA ILE A 35 3.01 12.26 -5.27
C ILE A 35 2.61 13.72 -5.06
N ASN A 36 1.54 14.19 -5.70
CA ASN A 36 1.24 15.62 -5.83
C ASN A 36 -0.13 16.05 -5.35
N TYR A 37 -1.12 15.15 -5.30
CA TYR A 37 -2.52 15.51 -5.06
C TYR A 37 -3.11 14.88 -3.80
N LEU A 38 -2.49 13.82 -3.26
CA LEU A 38 -2.88 13.20 -2.01
C LEU A 38 -2.03 13.72 -0.86
N ASP A 39 -2.67 14.09 0.26
CA ASP A 39 -1.96 14.41 1.48
C ASP A 39 -1.34 13.12 2.06
N PRO A 40 0.00 13.04 2.18
CA PRO A 40 0.67 11.83 2.66
C PRO A 40 0.27 11.44 4.08
N ARG A 41 -0.18 12.39 4.91
CA ARG A 41 -0.62 12.15 6.29
C ARG A 41 -1.84 11.25 6.35
N ILE A 42 -2.74 11.35 5.37
CA ILE A 42 -3.91 10.45 5.25
C ILE A 42 -3.42 9.00 5.11
N THR A 43 -2.44 8.78 4.24
CA THR A 43 -1.89 7.44 4.00
C THR A 43 -1.13 6.92 5.22
N ILE A 44 -0.34 7.78 5.88
CA ILE A 44 0.45 7.40 7.04
C ILE A 44 -0.45 7.08 8.24
N ALA A 45 -1.47 7.90 8.51
CA ALA A 45 -2.43 7.63 9.57
C ALA A 45 -3.20 6.32 9.34
N TRP A 46 -3.60 6.04 8.10
CA TRP A 46 -4.21 4.75 7.74
C TRP A 46 -3.25 3.57 7.98
N CYS A 47 -1.98 3.71 7.57
CA CYS A 47 -0.97 2.68 7.79
C CYS A 47 -0.76 2.39 9.29
N LYS A 48 -0.65 3.44 10.12
CA LYS A 48 -0.51 3.30 11.58
C LYS A 48 -1.75 2.66 12.20
N ARG A 49 -2.96 3.07 11.78
CA ARG A 49 -4.23 2.55 12.31
C ARG A 49 -4.44 1.06 12.04
N HIS A 50 -3.98 0.57 10.89
CA HIS A 50 -4.16 -0.81 10.45
C HIS A 50 -2.89 -1.67 10.57
N GLU A 51 -1.85 -1.16 11.24
CA GLU A 51 -0.56 -1.85 11.42
C GLU A 51 0.07 -2.30 10.08
N VAL A 52 -0.15 -1.50 9.02
CA VAL A 52 0.41 -1.76 7.70
C VAL A 52 1.78 -1.07 7.60
N PRO A 53 2.85 -1.81 7.22
CA PRO A 53 4.16 -1.19 7.04
C PRO A 53 4.14 -0.14 5.92
N VAL A 54 4.51 1.09 6.25
CA VAL A 54 4.40 2.25 5.33
C VAL A 54 5.24 2.04 4.08
N GLU A 55 6.37 1.34 4.19
CA GLU A 55 7.27 1.01 3.07
C GLU A 55 6.64 0.09 2.01
N LYS A 56 5.55 -0.61 2.34
CA LYS A 56 4.77 -1.37 1.35
C LYS A 56 3.89 -0.46 0.49
N ILE A 57 3.54 0.71 1.02
CA ILE A 57 2.68 1.68 0.33
C ILE A 57 3.54 2.75 -0.34
N ILE A 58 4.48 3.36 0.37
CA ILE A 58 5.30 4.48 -0.11
C ILE A 58 6.74 3.99 -0.25
N ASN A 59 7.33 4.15 -1.44
CA ASN A 59 8.72 3.77 -1.67
C ASN A 59 9.71 4.68 -0.91
N LYS A 60 10.97 4.25 -0.75
CA LYS A 60 12.00 4.97 0.02
C LYS A 60 12.21 6.42 -0.42
N SER A 61 12.19 6.69 -1.73
CA SER A 61 12.39 8.05 -2.26
C SER A 61 11.23 8.97 -1.86
N LEU A 62 10.00 8.46 -1.95
CA LEU A 62 8.80 9.22 -1.61
C LEU A 62 8.63 9.38 -0.09
N LEU A 63 9.11 8.41 0.71
CA LEU A 63 9.21 8.54 2.17
C LEU A 63 10.14 9.68 2.58
N ALA A 64 11.30 9.83 1.92
CA ALA A 64 12.21 10.94 2.20
C ALA A 64 11.55 12.31 1.91
N LYS A 65 10.80 12.41 0.80
CA LYS A 65 10.01 13.60 0.44
C LYS A 65 8.92 13.92 1.47
N PHE A 66 8.31 12.90 2.07
CA PHE A 66 7.20 13.03 3.02
C PHE A 66 7.61 12.77 4.47
N SER A 67 8.89 12.97 4.80
CA SER A 67 9.43 12.77 6.15
C SER A 67 8.67 13.57 7.21
N TRP A 68 8.23 14.78 6.88
CA TRP A 68 7.42 15.65 7.74
C TRP A 68 6.05 15.05 8.14
N ALA A 69 5.52 14.10 7.37
CA ALA A 69 4.22 13.48 7.61
C ALA A 69 4.32 12.19 8.45
N MET A 70 5.53 11.72 8.77
CA MET A 70 5.75 10.42 9.43
C MET A 70 5.30 10.40 10.89
N ASP A 71 5.32 11.53 11.57
CA ASP A 71 5.01 11.63 13.00
C ASP A 71 3.51 11.83 13.29
N GLU A 72 2.67 11.80 12.25
CA GLU A 72 1.24 12.09 12.36
C GLU A 72 0.45 11.06 13.19
N ASP A 73 -0.61 11.54 13.83
CA ASP A 73 -1.48 10.72 14.68
C ASP A 73 -2.32 9.72 13.85
N PRO A 74 -2.53 8.48 14.31
CA PRO A 74 -3.37 7.49 13.62
C PRO A 74 -4.84 7.93 13.42
N CYS A 75 -5.32 8.89 14.19
CA CYS A 75 -6.65 9.49 14.10
C CYS A 75 -6.70 10.74 13.22
N PHE A 76 -5.62 11.11 12.52
CA PHE A 76 -5.60 12.24 11.60
C PHE A 76 -6.79 12.21 10.62
N ARG A 77 -7.41 13.38 10.45
CA ARG A 77 -8.52 13.63 9.53
C ARG A 77 -8.24 14.91 8.78
N PHE A 78 -8.28 14.82 7.45
CA PHE A 78 -8.11 15.93 6.52
C PHE A 78 -9.39 16.77 6.43
#